data_AF-A0A9J7DUP3-F1
#
_entry.id   AF-A0A9J7DUP3-F1
#
_cell.length_a   1.000
_cell.length_b   1.000
_cell.length_c   1.000
_cell.angle_alpha   90.00
_cell.angle_beta   90.00
_cell.angle_gamma   90.00
#
_symmetry.space_group_name_H-M   'P 1'
#
loop_
_entity.id
_entity.type
_entity.pdbx_description
1 polymer ?
#
loop_
_entity_poly.entity_id
_entity_poly.type
_entity_poly.pdbx_seq_one_letter_code
_entity_poly.pdbx_strand_id
1 'polypeptide(L)' 'MSDAPGRPMKFPYTFSAKLAQFPMKFYVQNQWIWKYWMIGIVVSTPVFYKIHKMANSPANVSKWAEIRRKEAAEHH' A
#
# COMPACT_ATOMS: atom_id res chain seq x y z
N MET A 1 -37.76 -4.55 -16.73
CA MET A 1 -38.05 -3.20 -16.20
C MET A 1 -36.79 -2.68 -15.55
N SER A 2 -36.23 -1.59 -16.08
CA SER A 2 -35.15 -0.87 -15.42
C SER A 2 -35.78 -0.10 -14.27
N ASP A 3 -35.84 -0.72 -13.09
CA ASP A 3 -36.29 -0.06 -11.88
C ASP A 3 -35.45 1.21 -11.67
N ALA A 4 -36.13 2.36 -11.66
CA ALA A 4 -35.49 3.61 -11.31
C ALA A 4 -34.82 3.43 -9.93
N PRO A 5 -33.56 3.85 -9.74
CA PRO A 5 -32.90 3.69 -8.46
C PRO A 5 -33.75 4.34 -7.38
N GLY A 6 -34.22 3.51 -6.43
CA GLY A 6 -35.07 3.96 -5.33
C GLY A 6 -34.44 5.14 -4.61
N ARG A 7 -35.28 6.09 -4.16
CA ARG A 7 -34.81 7.33 -3.51
C ARG A 7 -33.83 7.01 -2.38
N PRO A 8 -32.61 7.58 -2.37
CA PRO A 8 -31.67 7.34 -1.28
C PRO A 8 -32.28 7.78 0.07
N MET A 9 -32.05 6.95 1.09
CA MET A 9 -32.35 7.23 2.50
C MET A 9 -31.77 8.59 2.93
N LYS A 10 -32.58 9.43 3.59
CA LYS A 10 -32.17 10.79 4.00
C LYS A 10 -31.05 10.80 5.06
N PHE A 11 -31.06 9.82 5.95
CA PHE A 11 -30.09 9.68 7.02
C PHE A 11 -29.56 8.24 7.07
N PRO A 12 -28.46 7.94 6.36
CA PRO A 12 -27.86 6.61 6.40
C PRO A 12 -27.14 6.40 7.74
N TYR A 13 -27.77 5.67 8.66
CA TYR A 13 -27.18 5.39 9.98
C TYR A 13 -26.30 4.14 9.99
N THR A 14 -26.54 3.20 9.07
CA THR A 14 -25.72 1.99 8.95
C THR A 14 -24.52 2.22 8.04
N PHE A 15 -23.43 1.49 8.30
CA PHE A 15 -22.21 1.59 7.50
C PHE A 15 -22.45 1.23 6.02
N SER A 16 -23.26 0.21 5.76
CA SER A 16 -23.65 -0.20 4.41
C SER A 16 -24.47 0.86 3.68
N ALA A 17 -25.43 1.51 4.36
CA ALA A 17 -26.22 2.60 3.76
C ALA A 17 -25.35 3.82 3.46
N LYS A 18 -24.37 4.12 4.32
CA LYS A 18 -23.39 5.19 4.07
C LYS A 18 -22.59 4.85 2.81
N LEU A 19 -22.00 3.65 2.71
CA LEU A 19 -21.23 3.22 1.54
C LEU A 19 -22.04 3.24 0.23
N ALA A 20 -23.28 2.75 0.26
CA ALA A 20 -24.13 2.69 -0.93
C ALA A 20 -24.50 4.09 -1.47
N GLN A 21 -24.58 5.08 -0.58
CA GLN A 21 -24.86 6.48 -0.94
C GLN A 21 -23.61 7.31 -1.13
N PHE A 22 -22.48 6.85 -0.61
CA PHE A 22 -21.23 7.58 -0.66
C PHE A 22 -20.68 7.54 -2.09
N PRO A 23 -20.41 8.70 -2.72
CA PRO A 23 -19.86 8.73 -4.06
C PRO A 23 -18.36 8.40 -3.99
N MET A 24 -18.00 7.13 -3.74
CA MET A 24 -16.61 6.67 -3.66
C MET A 24 -15.81 7.12 -4.90
N LYS A 25 -16.45 7.08 -6.07
CA LYS A 25 -15.90 7.57 -7.34
C LYS A 25 -15.51 9.05 -7.27
N PHE A 26 -16.33 9.91 -6.65
CA PHE A 26 -16.03 11.34 -6.50
C PHE A 26 -14.75 11.56 -5.69
N TYR A 27 -14.58 10.86 -4.56
CA TYR A 27 -13.36 11.00 -3.76
C TYR A 27 -12.13 10.44 -4.47
N VAL A 28 -12.25 9.29 -5.16
CA VAL A 28 -11.10 8.75 -5.91
C VAL A 28 -10.67 9.66 -7.06
N GLN A 29 -11.63 10.27 -7.78
CA GLN A 29 -11.32 11.14 -8.92
C GLN A 29 -10.82 12.53 -8.52
N ASN A 30 -11.36 13.10 -7.44
CA ASN A 30 -11.04 14.47 -7.02
C ASN A 30 -9.92 14.53 -5.99
N GLN A 31 -9.54 13.40 -5.38
CA GLN A 31 -8.47 13.41 -4.39
C GLN A 31 -7.10 13.38 -5.06
N TRP A 32 -6.40 14.51 -4.93
CA TRP A 32 -5.04 14.72 -5.40
C TRP A 32 -4.03 13.67 -4.93
N ILE A 33 -4.26 13.03 -3.78
CA ILE A 33 -3.36 12.05 -3.17
C ILE A 33 -2.97 10.94 -4.15
N TRP A 34 -3.93 10.44 -4.95
CA TRP A 34 -3.68 9.31 -5.85
C TRP A 34 -2.70 9.67 -6.95
N LYS A 35 -2.75 10.91 -7.45
CA LYS A 35 -1.79 11.40 -8.45
C LYS A 35 -0.38 11.47 -7.87
N TYR A 36 -0.24 12.14 -6.73
CA TYR A 36 1.07 12.36 -6.11
C TYR A 36 1.67 11.09 -5.50
N TRP A 37 0.86 10.18 -4.98
CA TRP A 37 1.33 8.87 -4.52
C TRP A 37 1.89 8.04 -5.67
N MET A 38 1.17 7.94 -6.79
CA MET A 38 1.67 7.18 -7.94
C MET A 38 2.96 7.77 -8.48
N ILE A 39 3.05 9.10 -8.59
CA ILE A 39 4.29 9.78 -8.99
C ILE A 39 5.41 9.51 -7.97
N GLY A 40 5.14 9.64 -6.67
CA GLY A 40 6.12 9.41 -5.60
C GLY A 40 6.65 7.97 -5.59
N ILE A 41 5.77 6.98 -5.78
CA ILE A 41 6.16 5.57 -5.92
C ILE A 41 7.06 5.40 -7.14
N VAL A 42 6.66 5.92 -8.31
CA VAL A 42 7.44 5.77 -9.54
C VAL A 42 8.83 6.41 -9.41
N VAL A 43 8.90 7.62 -8.87
CA VAL A 43 10.16 8.36 -8.70
C VAL A 43 11.07 7.71 -7.64
N SER A 44 10.50 7.15 -6.57
CA SER A 44 11.27 6.49 -5.51
C SER A 44 11.68 5.06 -5.85
N THR A 45 10.97 4.39 -6.75
CA THR A 45 11.26 3.01 -7.19
C THR A 45 12.73 2.78 -7.58
N PRO A 46 13.39 3.60 -8.42
CA PRO A 46 14.81 3.37 -8.76
C PRO A 46 15.75 3.51 -7.56
N VAL A 47 15.43 4.38 -6.59
CA VAL A 47 16.22 4.55 -5.36
C VAL A 47 16.12 3.28 -4.52
N PHE A 48 14.90 2.83 -4.25
CA PHE A 48 14.67 1.61 -3.49
C PHE A 48 15.20 0.36 -4.20
N TYR A 49 15.13 0.31 -5.53
CA TYR A 49 15.72 -0.78 -6.30
C TYR A 49 17.24 -0.87 -6.13
N LYS A 50 17.94 0.27 -6.14
CA LYS A 50 19.39 0.30 -5.87
C LYS A 50 19.71 -0.17 -4.45
N ILE A 51 18.97 0.31 -3.46
CA ILE A 51 19.13 -0.11 -2.06
C ILE A 51 18.89 -1.63 -1.95
N HIS A 52 17.83 -2.13 -2.55
CA HIS A 52 17.50 -3.56 -2.56
C HIS A 52 18.62 -4.40 -3.18
N LYS A 53 19.21 -3.95 -4.30
CA LYS A 53 20.32 -4.65 -4.94
C LYS A 53 21.60 -4.66 -4.08
N MET A 54 21.90 -3.55 -3.39
CA MET A 54 23.06 -3.46 -2.50
C MET A 54 22.88 -4.34 -1.24
N ALA A 55 21.70 -4.30 -0.64
CA ALA A 55 21.36 -5.13 0.52
C ALA A 55 21.47 -6.62 0.20
N ASN A 56 20.98 -7.04 -0.97
CA ASN A 56 21.02 -8.43 -1.44
C ASN A 56 22.28 -8.78 -2.25
N SER A 57 23.35 -7.98 -2.16
CA SER A 57 24.61 -8.35 -2.80
C SER A 57 25.16 -9.63 -2.18
N PRO A 58 25.76 -10.56 -2.96
CA PRO A 58 26.22 -11.85 -2.45
C PRO A 58 27.16 -11.73 -1.25
N ALA A 59 28.01 -10.69 -1.23
CA ALA A 59 28.91 -10.38 -0.14
C ALA A 59 28.19 -9.90 1.14
N ASN A 60 27.08 -9.17 1.02
CA ASN A 60 26.29 -8.77 2.19
C ASN A 60 25.47 -9.94 2.72
N VAL A 61 24.92 -10.79 1.84
CA VAL A 61 24.19 -11.99 2.23
C VAL A 61 25.10 -12.96 2.98
N SER A 62 26.34 -13.18 2.51
CA SER A 62 27.29 -14.06 3.20
C SER A 62 27.69 -13.51 4.57
N LYS A 63 27.96 -12.20 4.68
CA LYS A 63 28.25 -11.53 5.95
C LYS A 63 27.09 -11.64 6.93
N TRP A 64 25.85 -11.44 6.46
CA TRP A 64 24.66 -11.61 7.28
C TRP A 64 24.52 -13.06 7.77
N ALA A 65 24.76 -14.04 6.90
CA ALA A 65 24.72 -15.45 7.29
C ALA A 65 25.80 -15.78 8.35
N GLU A 66 27.00 -15.22 8.24
CA GLU A 66 28.06 -15.39 9.23
C GLU A 66 27.72 -14.75 10.58
N ILE A 67 27.18 -13.53 10.59
CA ILE A 67 26.71 -12.86 11.81
C ILE A 67 25.65 -13.72 12.50
N ARG A 68 24.66 -14.21 11.74
CA ARG A 68 23.60 -15.07 12.27
C ARG A 68 24.11 -16.41 12.81
N ARG A 69 25.15 -16.99 12.21
CA ARG A 69 25.81 -18.21 12.72
C ARG A 69 26.54 -17.95 14.04
N LYS A 70 27.23 -16.80 14.15
CA LYS A 70 27.91 -16.39 15.39
C LYS A 70 26.90 -16.13 16.51
N GLU A 71 25.84 -15.37 16.23
CA GLU A 71 24.74 -15.15 17.18
C GLU A 71 24.13 -16.48 17.64
N ALA A 72 23.81 -17.39 16.71
CA ALA A 72 23.26 -18.70 17.07
C ALA A 72 24.23 -19.50 17.96
N ALA A 73 25.53 -19.47 17.66
CA ALA A 73 26.56 -20.15 18.46
C ALA A 73 26.81 -19.50 19.84
N GLU A 74 26.61 -18.19 20.00
CA GLU A 74 26.71 -17.48 21.28
C GLU A 74 25.47 -17.67 22.16
N HIS A 75 24.32 -17.99 21.56
CA HIS A 75 23.06 -18.25 22.25
C HIS A 75 22.81 -19.73 22.59
N HIS A 76 23.75 -20.62 22.27
CA HIS A 76 23.75 -22.05 22.65
C HIS A 76 24.81 -22.33 23.71
#